data_AF-A0A1Y2TED0-F1
#
_entry.id   AF-A0A1Y2TED0-F1
#
_cell.length_a   1.000
_cell.length_b   1.000
_cell.length_c   1.000
_cell.angle_alpha   90.00
_cell.angle_beta   90.00
_cell.angle_gamma   90.00
#
_symmetry.space_group_name_H-M   'P 1'
#
loop_
_entity.id
_entity.type
_entity.pdbx_description
1 polymer ?
#
loop_
_entity_poly.entity_id
_entity_poly.type
_entity_poly.pdbx_seq_one_letter_code
_entity_poly.pdbx_strand_id
1 'polypeptide(L)'
;MTSEDLDAWVAAQKKLPRPPTDEELAAFREFLEAPESDVWLHAKKIGALYIKPLEKSRVDIFWFVLGDAVNELTSQNDKLAELVLKLQRLPDGKGVLGPEPWWSDLPCFNNFWTEWMQFQFDDLPESSQDFAANRQANINRNAFLAKLTARMGNVVDLDQRERGGQTLKQALERTPVSEANILAAEPWITYCADSLYERSLQGGPMSWEHPHNGTNWGTQKGWSKARWQYWRKRFQEISNTVKVKDEIRNVAKGCAERMEAVEKSRG
;
A
#
# COMPACT_ATOMS: atom_id res chain seq x y z
N MET A 1 -10.67 -11.93 11.66
CA MET A 1 -9.51 -12.81 11.88
C MET A 1 -9.84 -13.79 12.99
N THR A 2 -9.70 -15.08 12.73
CA THR A 2 -9.86 -16.10 13.78
C THR A 2 -8.55 -16.25 14.58
N SER A 3 -8.62 -16.87 15.76
CA SER A 3 -7.40 -17.21 16.51
C SER A 3 -6.50 -18.17 15.70
N GLU A 4 -7.12 -19.08 14.92
CA GLU A 4 -6.42 -20.05 14.08
C GLU A 4 -5.62 -19.37 12.97
N ASP A 5 -6.20 -18.35 12.31
CA ASP A 5 -5.50 -17.56 11.29
C ASP A 5 -4.25 -16.88 11.86
N LEU A 6 -4.37 -16.31 13.07
CA LEU A 6 -3.28 -15.62 13.74
C LEU A 6 -2.18 -16.60 14.18
N ASP A 7 -2.55 -17.76 14.74
CA ASP A 7 -1.59 -18.79 15.14
C ASP A 7 -0.83 -19.35 13.94
N ALA A 8 -1.50 -19.58 12.82
CA ALA A 8 -0.88 -19.99 11.56
C ALA A 8 0.10 -18.91 11.05
N TRP A 9 -0.30 -17.64 11.07
CA TRP A 9 0.55 -16.53 10.67
C TRP A 9 1.81 -16.41 11.56
N VAL A 10 1.66 -16.49 12.89
CA VAL A 10 2.77 -16.49 13.85
C VAL A 10 3.73 -17.65 13.59
N ALA A 11 3.20 -18.85 13.34
CA ALA A 11 4.03 -20.02 13.02
C ALA A 11 4.78 -19.86 11.69
N ALA A 12 4.21 -19.17 10.71
CA ALA A 12 4.88 -18.86 9.44
C ALA A 12 6.06 -17.89 9.64
N GLN A 13 5.92 -16.87 10.50
CA GLN A 13 7.01 -15.91 10.75
C GLN A 13 8.28 -16.58 11.29
N LYS A 14 8.13 -17.64 12.09
CA LYS A 14 9.25 -18.42 12.64
C LYS A 14 10.03 -19.20 11.59
N LYS A 15 9.48 -19.37 10.38
CA LYS A 15 10.11 -20.10 9.27
C LYS A 15 10.83 -19.18 8.27
N LEU A 16 10.77 -17.86 8.48
CA LEU A 16 11.48 -16.92 7.62
C LEU A 16 13.00 -17.15 7.69
N PRO A 17 13.76 -16.86 6.62
CA PRO A 17 15.22 -17.02 6.61
C PRO A 17 15.93 -16.24 7.73
N ARG A 18 15.38 -15.08 8.09
CA ARG A 18 15.78 -14.27 9.24
C ARG A 18 14.53 -13.99 10.08
N PRO A 19 14.15 -14.88 11.01
CA PRO A 19 12.89 -14.75 11.73
C PRO A 19 12.95 -13.62 12.77
N PRO A 20 11.79 -13.04 13.13
CA PRO A 20 11.68 -12.22 14.33
C PRO A 20 12.04 -13.03 15.58
N THR A 21 12.56 -12.36 16.60
CA THR A 21 12.74 -12.95 17.93
C THR A 21 11.39 -13.28 18.56
N ASP A 22 11.36 -14.16 19.56
CA ASP A 22 10.12 -14.46 20.27
C ASP A 22 9.51 -13.21 20.94
N GLU A 23 10.34 -12.26 21.39
CA GLU A 23 9.87 -10.98 21.97
C GLU A 23 9.22 -10.08 20.91
N GLU A 24 9.87 -9.91 19.75
CA GLU A 24 9.33 -9.17 18.59
C GLU A 24 7.98 -9.74 18.15
N LEU A 25 7.91 -11.07 18.00
CA LEU A 25 6.72 -11.76 17.52
C LEU A 25 5.59 -11.75 18.57
N ALA A 26 5.92 -11.89 19.86
CA ALA A 26 4.94 -11.77 20.94
C ALA A 26 4.34 -10.36 21.00
N ALA A 27 5.14 -9.31 20.82
CA ALA A 27 4.65 -7.93 20.78
C ALA A 27 3.70 -7.68 19.59
N PHE A 28 4.00 -8.24 18.42
CA PHE A 28 3.11 -8.19 17.26
C PHE A 28 1.81 -8.95 17.48
N ARG A 29 1.88 -10.16 18.06
CA ARG A 29 0.68 -10.95 18.38
C ARG A 29 -0.24 -10.20 19.33
N GLU A 30 0.31 -9.70 20.43
CA GLU A 30 -0.43 -8.92 21.42
C GLU A 30 -1.06 -7.68 20.79
N PHE A 31 -0.31 -6.97 19.93
CA PHE A 31 -0.85 -5.88 19.13
C PHE A 31 -2.03 -6.33 18.28
N LEU A 32 -1.94 -7.45 17.55
CA LEU A 32 -2.99 -7.93 16.66
C LEU A 32 -4.26 -8.35 17.41
N GLU A 33 -4.12 -8.91 18.62
CA GLU A 33 -5.24 -9.32 19.50
C GLU A 33 -5.89 -8.16 20.26
N ALA A 34 -5.16 -7.06 20.50
CA ALA A 34 -5.63 -5.92 21.28
C ALA A 34 -6.82 -5.16 20.63
N PRO A 35 -7.59 -4.38 21.39
CA PRO A 35 -8.60 -3.49 20.82
C PRO A 35 -7.94 -2.33 20.04
N GLU A 36 -8.68 -1.74 19.09
CA GLU A 36 -8.18 -0.60 18.28
C GLU A 36 -7.84 0.63 19.12
N SER A 37 -8.44 0.79 20.31
CA SER A 37 -8.12 1.86 21.25
C SER A 37 -6.67 1.83 21.74
N ASP A 38 -6.02 0.66 21.68
CA ASP A 38 -4.75 0.42 22.35
C ASP A 38 -3.55 0.49 21.38
N VAL A 39 -3.78 0.83 20.10
CA VAL A 39 -2.72 0.88 19.08
C VAL A 39 -1.54 1.75 19.51
N TRP A 40 -1.77 2.86 20.21
CA TRP A 40 -0.70 3.73 20.72
C TRP A 40 0.20 3.05 21.76
N LEU A 41 -0.40 2.27 22.66
CA LEU A 41 0.33 1.51 23.68
C LEU A 41 1.26 0.49 23.00
N HIS A 42 0.73 -0.24 22.03
CA HIS A 42 1.49 -1.25 21.29
C HIS A 42 2.53 -0.65 20.35
N ALA A 43 2.24 0.49 19.73
CA ALA A 43 3.23 1.21 18.92
C ALA A 43 4.48 1.55 19.73
N LYS A 44 4.32 2.05 20.98
CA LYS A 44 5.45 2.29 21.89
C LYS A 44 6.22 1.02 22.20
N LYS A 45 5.51 -0.07 22.52
CA LYS A 45 6.11 -1.37 22.85
C LYS A 45 6.92 -1.92 21.68
N ILE A 46 6.30 -2.02 20.51
CA ILE A 46 6.93 -2.51 19.28
C ILE A 46 8.08 -1.59 18.88
N GLY A 47 7.85 -0.27 18.84
CA GLY A 47 8.86 0.72 18.48
C GLY A 47 10.13 0.59 19.33
N ALA A 48 10.00 0.39 20.64
CA ALA A 48 11.14 0.25 21.55
C ALA A 48 12.01 -0.99 21.27
N LEU A 49 11.46 -2.07 20.69
CA LEU A 49 12.21 -3.28 20.36
C LEU A 49 13.19 -3.02 19.21
N TYR A 50 12.77 -2.22 18.24
CA TYR A 50 13.56 -1.92 17.07
C TYR A 50 14.45 -0.69 17.25
N ILE A 51 14.25 0.11 18.31
CA ILE A 51 15.15 1.23 18.66
C ILE A 51 16.51 0.71 19.19
N LYS A 52 17.41 0.29 18.29
CA LYS A 52 18.80 -0.14 18.55
C LYS A 52 19.82 0.60 17.68
N PRO A 53 21.11 0.61 18.05
CA PRO A 53 22.19 1.06 17.16
C PRO A 53 22.15 0.39 15.78
N LEU A 54 22.61 1.08 14.73
CA LEU A 54 22.54 0.61 13.34
C LEU A 54 23.09 -0.82 13.16
N GLU A 55 24.23 -1.14 13.77
CA GLU A 55 24.83 -2.48 13.67
C GLU A 55 23.98 -3.58 14.30
N LYS A 56 23.03 -3.20 15.16
CA LYS A 56 22.07 -4.08 15.84
C LYS A 56 20.63 -3.82 15.40
N SER A 57 20.42 -2.95 14.42
CA SER A 57 19.09 -2.62 13.93
C SER A 57 18.48 -3.83 13.25
N ARG A 58 17.21 -4.06 13.55
CA ARG A 58 16.37 -5.12 12.97
C ARG A 58 15.13 -4.53 12.33
N VAL A 59 15.19 -3.26 11.94
CA VAL A 59 14.04 -2.55 11.37
C VAL A 59 13.59 -3.14 10.02
N ASP A 60 14.51 -3.78 9.30
CA ASP A 60 14.16 -4.59 8.13
C ASP A 60 13.22 -5.74 8.51
N ILE A 61 13.48 -6.44 9.62
CA ILE A 61 12.61 -7.50 10.13
C ILE A 61 11.25 -6.97 10.53
N PHE A 62 11.19 -5.79 11.16
CA PHE A 62 9.91 -5.12 11.44
C PHE A 62 9.09 -4.96 10.15
N TRP A 63 9.70 -4.43 9.09
CA TRP A 63 9.01 -4.23 7.82
C TRP A 63 8.60 -5.55 7.16
N PHE A 64 9.43 -6.59 7.22
CA PHE A 64 9.06 -7.92 6.71
C PHE A 64 7.85 -8.50 7.44
N VAL A 65 7.83 -8.46 8.77
CA VAL A 65 6.70 -8.95 9.57
C VAL A 65 5.44 -8.11 9.31
N LEU A 66 5.56 -6.78 9.24
CA LEU A 66 4.44 -5.90 8.92
C LEU A 66 3.90 -6.16 7.50
N GLY A 67 4.80 -6.26 6.52
CA GLY A 67 4.44 -6.48 5.12
C GLY A 67 3.75 -7.83 4.92
N ASP A 68 4.20 -8.87 5.61
CA ASP A 68 3.54 -10.18 5.60
C ASP A 68 2.16 -10.12 6.27
N ALA A 69 2.03 -9.44 7.42
CA ALA A 69 0.73 -9.20 8.05
C ALA A 69 -0.22 -8.42 7.11
N VAL A 70 0.29 -7.47 6.33
CA VAL A 70 -0.50 -6.75 5.30
C VAL A 70 -0.95 -7.70 4.18
N ASN A 71 -0.11 -8.65 3.77
CA ASN A 71 -0.44 -9.62 2.73
C ASN A 71 -1.53 -10.59 3.20
N GLU A 72 -1.45 -11.09 4.43
CA GLU A 72 -2.27 -12.21 4.90
C GLU A 72 -3.47 -11.77 5.76
N LEU A 73 -3.28 -10.79 6.65
CA LEU A 73 -4.24 -10.42 7.69
C LEU A 73 -5.10 -9.22 7.29
N THR A 74 -5.79 -9.33 6.15
CA THR A 74 -6.46 -8.18 5.51
C THR A 74 -7.50 -7.46 6.37
N SER A 75 -8.17 -8.20 7.27
CA SER A 75 -9.10 -7.61 8.25
C SER A 75 -8.44 -6.66 9.26
N GLN A 76 -7.11 -6.70 9.40
CA GLN A 76 -6.32 -5.86 10.31
C GLN A 76 -5.73 -4.62 9.61
N ASN A 77 -5.99 -4.42 8.32
CA ASN A 77 -5.35 -3.35 7.53
C ASN A 77 -5.48 -1.95 8.15
N ASP A 78 -6.64 -1.61 8.71
CA ASP A 78 -6.84 -0.29 9.34
C ASP A 78 -5.97 -0.13 10.58
N LYS A 79 -5.92 -1.17 11.41
CA LYS A 79 -5.10 -1.22 12.62
C LYS A 79 -3.60 -1.21 12.30
N LEU A 80 -3.19 -1.93 11.27
CA LEU A 80 -1.80 -1.94 10.77
C LEU A 80 -1.39 -0.55 10.23
N ALA A 81 -2.28 0.13 9.50
CA ALA A 81 -2.01 1.49 9.03
C ALA A 81 -1.90 2.47 10.22
N GLU A 82 -2.77 2.32 11.22
CA GLU A 82 -2.71 3.12 12.44
C GLU A 82 -1.40 2.86 13.22
N LEU A 83 -0.92 1.62 13.28
CA LEU A 83 0.38 1.30 13.88
C LEU A 83 1.51 2.11 13.23
N VAL A 84 1.59 2.14 11.90
CA VAL A 84 2.63 2.93 11.19
C VAL A 84 2.49 4.42 11.50
N LEU A 85 1.27 4.97 11.50
CA LEU A 85 1.01 6.37 11.87
C LEU A 85 1.42 6.67 13.31
N LYS A 86 1.22 5.74 14.24
CA LYS A 86 1.61 5.92 15.63
C LYS A 86 3.12 5.79 15.82
N LEU A 87 3.76 4.84 15.15
CA LEU A 87 5.22 4.71 15.14
C LEU A 87 5.84 6.03 14.67
N GLN A 88 5.35 6.59 13.56
CA GLN A 88 5.81 7.87 13.02
C GLN A 88 5.74 9.04 14.01
N ARG A 89 4.85 8.97 15.00
CA ARG A 89 4.65 10.02 16.01
C ARG A 89 5.32 9.71 17.34
N LEU A 90 6.05 8.60 17.45
CA LEU A 90 6.79 8.30 18.67
C LEU A 90 7.87 9.37 18.88
N PRO A 91 8.08 9.82 20.12
CA PRO A 91 9.21 10.68 20.43
C PRO A 91 10.49 9.90 20.20
N ASP A 92 11.39 10.48 19.44
CA ASP A 92 12.54 9.73 18.99
C ASP A 92 13.63 9.65 20.04
N GLY A 93 14.25 8.47 20.11
CA GLY A 93 15.53 8.31 20.80
C GLY A 93 16.67 8.91 19.98
N LYS A 94 17.79 9.25 20.62
CA LYS A 94 19.03 9.61 19.91
C LYS A 94 19.43 8.43 19.00
N GLY A 95 19.24 8.59 17.68
CA GLY A 95 19.48 7.54 16.69
C GLY A 95 20.97 7.33 16.36
N VAL A 96 21.27 6.28 15.58
CA VAL A 96 22.64 5.87 15.20
C VAL A 96 23.01 6.24 13.76
N LEU A 97 22.07 6.77 12.97
CA LEU A 97 22.36 7.43 11.69
C LEU A 97 22.52 8.95 11.82
N GLY A 98 22.39 9.49 13.04
CA GLY A 98 22.50 10.92 13.34
C GLY A 98 21.68 11.32 14.58
N PRO A 99 21.72 12.60 14.98
CA PRO A 99 20.94 13.15 16.10
C PRO A 99 19.43 13.28 15.81
N GLU A 100 18.99 12.88 14.62
CA GLU A 100 17.63 13.04 14.08
C GLU A 100 16.66 11.94 14.56
N PRO A 101 15.35 12.20 14.44
CA PRO A 101 14.32 11.38 15.02
C PRO A 101 14.06 10.09 14.20
N TRP A 102 14.20 8.90 14.80
CA TRP A 102 14.27 7.65 14.02
C TRP A 102 12.95 7.13 13.47
N TRP A 103 11.83 7.21 14.19
CA TRP A 103 10.55 6.78 13.65
C TRP A 103 9.81 7.88 12.90
N SER A 104 10.10 9.17 13.18
CA SER A 104 9.51 10.30 12.42
C SER A 104 9.71 10.16 10.92
N ASP A 105 10.85 9.60 10.52
CA ASP A 105 11.30 9.46 9.14
C ASP A 105 11.02 8.07 8.55
N LEU A 106 10.39 7.17 9.33
CA LEU A 106 10.00 5.82 8.94
C LEU A 106 11.10 5.10 8.13
N PRO A 107 12.17 4.66 8.82
CA PRO A 107 13.45 4.33 8.21
C PRO A 107 13.27 3.17 7.22
N CYS A 108 13.72 3.36 5.99
CA CYS A 108 13.60 2.39 4.90
C CYS A 108 12.16 2.06 4.47
N PHE A 109 11.11 2.75 4.95
CA PHE A 109 9.72 2.46 4.55
C PHE A 109 9.54 2.49 3.03
N ASN A 110 9.92 3.59 2.38
CA ASN A 110 9.75 3.73 0.93
C ASN A 110 10.60 2.72 0.14
N ASN A 111 11.82 2.42 0.59
CA ASN A 111 12.68 1.42 -0.03
C ASN A 111 12.08 0.03 0.11
N PHE A 112 11.60 -0.33 1.31
CA PHE A 112 10.98 -1.61 1.58
C PHE A 112 9.75 -1.84 0.70
N TRP A 113 8.81 -0.89 0.67
CA TRP A 113 7.60 -1.03 -0.13
C TRP A 113 7.87 -1.03 -1.63
N THR A 114 8.92 -0.34 -2.10
CA THR A 114 9.34 -0.41 -3.52
C THR A 114 9.99 -1.75 -3.84
N GLU A 115 11.09 -2.08 -3.14
CA GLU A 115 11.97 -3.18 -3.52
C GLU A 115 11.36 -4.54 -3.20
N TRP A 116 10.74 -4.66 -2.04
CA TRP A 116 10.31 -5.96 -1.51
C TRP A 116 8.83 -6.22 -1.71
N MET A 117 8.01 -5.17 -1.83
CA MET A 117 6.56 -5.32 -1.92
C MET A 117 5.97 -4.97 -3.29
N GLN A 118 6.64 -4.12 -4.09
CA GLN A 118 6.17 -3.77 -5.43
C GLN A 118 6.86 -4.58 -6.54
N PHE A 119 8.19 -4.68 -6.58
CA PHE A 119 8.86 -5.40 -7.67
C PHE A 119 8.61 -6.92 -7.69
N GLN A 120 8.37 -7.53 -6.52
CA GLN A 120 7.98 -8.95 -6.47
C GLN A 120 6.71 -9.26 -7.28
N PHE A 121 5.84 -8.28 -7.51
CA PHE A 121 4.64 -8.44 -8.33
C PHE A 121 4.94 -8.46 -9.85
N ASP A 122 5.79 -7.55 -10.31
CA ASP A 122 6.01 -7.33 -11.74
C ASP A 122 6.87 -8.45 -12.39
N ASP A 123 7.65 -9.19 -11.60
CA ASP A 123 8.66 -10.15 -12.10
C ASP A 123 8.20 -11.63 -12.09
N LEU A 124 7.03 -11.96 -11.51
CA LEU A 124 6.57 -13.36 -11.40
C LEU A 124 5.80 -13.81 -12.65
N PRO A 125 6.28 -14.83 -13.40
CA PRO A 125 5.60 -15.32 -14.60
C PRO A 125 4.26 -15.98 -14.25
N GLU A 126 3.29 -15.90 -15.17
CA GLU A 126 1.94 -16.47 -14.96
C GLU A 126 1.95 -17.99 -14.70
N SER A 127 3.00 -18.67 -15.17
CA SER A 127 3.21 -20.11 -14.94
C SER A 127 3.71 -20.45 -13.52
N SER A 128 4.06 -19.44 -12.71
CA SER A 128 4.50 -19.66 -11.33
C SER A 128 3.36 -20.17 -10.46
N GLN A 129 3.65 -21.12 -9.58
CA GLN A 129 2.69 -21.63 -8.60
C GLN A 129 2.21 -20.53 -7.64
N ASP A 130 3.05 -19.53 -7.39
CA ASP A 130 2.77 -18.43 -6.46
C ASP A 130 2.06 -17.23 -7.13
N PHE A 131 1.80 -17.31 -8.44
CA PHE A 131 1.29 -16.17 -9.22
C PHE A 131 -0.04 -15.62 -8.68
N ALA A 132 -0.98 -16.51 -8.36
CA ALA A 132 -2.29 -16.11 -7.83
C ALA A 132 -2.19 -15.49 -6.43
N ALA A 133 -1.41 -16.11 -5.54
CA ALA A 133 -1.18 -15.61 -4.18
C ALA A 133 -0.50 -14.24 -4.21
N ASN A 134 0.51 -14.06 -5.06
CA ASN A 134 1.19 -12.78 -5.21
C ASN A 134 0.29 -11.68 -5.79
N ARG A 135 -0.61 -12.02 -6.74
CA ARG A 135 -1.65 -11.08 -7.22
C ARG A 135 -2.56 -10.63 -6.09
N GLN A 136 -2.99 -11.55 -5.24
CA GLN A 136 -3.82 -11.20 -4.09
C GLN A 136 -3.06 -10.34 -3.08
N ALA A 137 -1.80 -10.67 -2.78
CA ALA A 137 -0.94 -9.87 -1.92
C ALA A 137 -0.79 -8.44 -2.46
N ASN A 138 -0.62 -8.25 -3.78
CA ASN A 138 -0.55 -6.92 -4.37
C ASN A 138 -1.84 -6.10 -4.17
N ILE A 139 -3.02 -6.72 -4.29
CA ILE A 139 -4.30 -6.07 -3.98
C ILE A 139 -4.32 -5.61 -2.51
N ASN A 140 -3.91 -6.48 -1.60
CA ASN A 140 -3.89 -6.21 -0.16
C ASN A 140 -2.90 -5.08 0.20
N ARG A 141 -1.71 -5.07 -0.41
CA ARG A 141 -0.70 -4.02 -0.26
C ARG A 141 -1.22 -2.66 -0.73
N ASN A 142 -1.91 -2.61 -1.88
CA ASN A 142 -2.50 -1.35 -2.36
C ASN A 142 -3.63 -0.86 -1.44
N ALA A 143 -4.44 -1.77 -0.90
CA ALA A 143 -5.46 -1.42 0.09
C ALA A 143 -4.84 -0.81 1.36
N PHE A 144 -3.77 -1.41 1.89
CA PHE A 144 -3.00 -0.88 3.01
C PHE A 144 -2.44 0.52 2.73
N LEU A 145 -1.73 0.69 1.61
CA LEU A 145 -1.06 1.95 1.28
C LEU A 145 -2.05 3.08 0.99
N ALA A 146 -3.18 2.79 0.34
CA ALA A 146 -4.24 3.77 0.13
C ALA A 146 -4.83 4.24 1.47
N LYS A 147 -5.13 3.30 2.37
CA LYS A 147 -5.62 3.58 3.73
C LYS A 147 -4.63 4.41 4.56
N LEU A 148 -3.34 4.08 4.48
CA LEU A 148 -2.28 4.82 5.15
C LEU A 148 -2.16 6.26 4.60
N THR A 149 -2.17 6.40 3.28
CA THR A 149 -2.12 7.71 2.58
C THR A 149 -3.31 8.59 2.95
N ALA A 150 -4.52 8.02 3.02
CA ALA A 150 -5.73 8.76 3.38
C ALA A 150 -5.71 9.29 4.83
N ARG A 151 -4.84 8.74 5.70
CA ARG A 151 -4.75 9.07 7.12
C ARG A 151 -3.47 9.80 7.53
N MET A 152 -2.53 9.99 6.60
CA MET A 152 -1.21 10.55 6.89
C MET A 152 -1.23 11.99 7.42
N GLY A 153 -2.30 12.75 7.14
CA GLY A 153 -2.33 14.18 7.43
C GLY A 153 -1.23 14.91 6.65
N ASN A 154 -0.32 15.58 7.37
CA ASN A 154 0.78 16.36 6.78
C ASN A 154 2.13 15.60 6.77
N VAL A 155 2.13 14.29 7.03
CA VAL A 155 3.35 13.48 7.07
C VAL A 155 3.77 13.14 5.63
N VAL A 156 4.76 13.87 5.11
CA VAL A 156 5.19 13.76 3.71
C VAL A 156 5.73 12.37 3.36
N ASP A 157 6.48 11.71 4.25
CA ASP A 157 7.08 10.40 3.98
C ASP A 157 6.06 9.27 3.83
N LEU A 158 4.85 9.48 4.34
CA LEU A 158 3.71 8.57 4.22
C LEU A 158 2.85 8.82 2.98
N ASP A 159 3.19 9.83 2.17
CA ASP A 159 2.48 10.13 0.94
C ASP A 159 2.81 9.12 -0.16
N GLN A 160 1.90 8.17 -0.36
CA GLN A 160 2.04 7.13 -1.38
C GLN A 160 1.20 7.41 -2.63
N ARG A 161 0.76 8.66 -2.85
CA ARG A 161 -0.01 9.04 -4.06
C ARG A 161 0.72 8.73 -5.36
N GLU A 162 2.05 8.82 -5.39
CA GLU A 162 2.86 8.42 -6.55
C GLU A 162 2.68 6.93 -6.90
N ARG A 163 2.58 6.05 -5.90
CA ARG A 163 2.26 4.63 -6.13
C ARG A 163 0.83 4.45 -6.59
N GLY A 164 -0.13 5.16 -6.00
CA GLY A 164 -1.52 5.15 -6.45
C GLY A 164 -1.66 5.54 -7.92
N GLY A 165 -0.91 6.56 -8.37
CA GLY A 165 -0.82 6.95 -9.78
C GLY A 165 -0.27 5.83 -10.68
N GLN A 166 0.83 5.18 -10.26
CA GLN A 166 1.38 4.05 -11.00
C GLN A 166 0.42 2.86 -11.05
N THR A 167 -0.29 2.55 -9.97
CA THR A 167 -1.30 1.49 -9.93
C THR A 167 -2.45 1.79 -10.89
N LEU A 168 -2.96 3.03 -10.91
CA LEU A 168 -3.98 3.46 -11.88
C LEU A 168 -3.48 3.34 -13.33
N LYS A 169 -2.24 3.75 -13.59
CA LYS A 169 -1.60 3.59 -14.90
C LYS A 169 -1.52 2.13 -15.32
N GLN A 170 -1.04 1.24 -14.44
CA GLN A 170 -0.95 -0.20 -14.71
C GLN A 170 -2.33 -0.84 -14.96
N ALA A 171 -3.37 -0.33 -14.31
CA ALA A 171 -4.73 -0.85 -14.43
C ALA A 171 -5.48 -0.35 -15.67
N LEU A 172 -5.30 0.92 -16.04
CA LEU A 172 -6.22 1.63 -16.94
C LEU A 172 -5.59 2.00 -18.29
N GLU A 173 -4.26 2.13 -18.35
CA GLU A 173 -3.56 2.52 -19.56
C GLU A 173 -3.00 1.33 -20.35
N ARG A 174 -3.30 0.10 -19.95
CA ARG A 174 -2.83 -1.12 -20.60
C ARG A 174 -4.00 -1.95 -21.14
N THR A 175 -3.70 -2.71 -22.19
CA THR A 175 -4.59 -3.71 -22.78
C THR A 175 -3.80 -5.01 -23.02
N PRO A 176 -4.39 -6.19 -22.75
CA PRO A 176 -5.73 -6.41 -22.21
C PRO A 176 -5.89 -5.95 -20.75
N VAL A 177 -7.13 -5.81 -20.29
CA VAL A 177 -7.44 -5.40 -18.91
C VAL A 177 -7.05 -6.52 -17.96
N SER A 178 -6.31 -6.18 -16.89
CA SER A 178 -6.00 -7.10 -15.79
C SER A 178 -6.99 -6.89 -14.65
N GLU A 179 -7.87 -7.87 -14.38
CA GLU A 179 -8.85 -7.80 -13.30
C GLU A 179 -8.20 -7.54 -11.93
N ALA A 180 -7.06 -8.18 -11.65
CA ALA A 180 -6.32 -7.94 -10.40
C ALA A 180 -5.80 -6.50 -10.28
N ASN A 181 -5.42 -5.86 -11.39
CA ASN A 181 -4.96 -4.47 -11.35
C ASN A 181 -6.14 -3.52 -11.10
N ILE A 182 -7.35 -3.87 -11.56
CA ILE A 182 -8.57 -3.10 -11.25
C ILE A 182 -8.88 -3.20 -9.75
N LEU A 183 -8.77 -4.39 -9.16
CA LEU A 183 -8.92 -4.58 -7.72
C LEU A 183 -7.82 -3.85 -6.91
N ALA A 184 -6.58 -3.81 -7.40
CA ALA A 184 -5.51 -3.06 -6.75
C ALA A 184 -5.71 -1.53 -6.87
N ALA A 185 -6.33 -1.06 -7.94
CA ALA A 185 -6.62 0.36 -8.14
C ALA A 185 -7.81 0.88 -7.34
N GLU A 186 -8.79 0.02 -7.02
CA GLU A 186 -10.02 0.40 -6.32
C GLU A 186 -9.77 1.13 -4.99
N PRO A 187 -8.91 0.64 -4.07
CA PRO A 187 -8.72 1.32 -2.79
C PRO A 187 -8.19 2.74 -2.93
N TRP A 188 -7.38 3.02 -3.95
CA TRP A 188 -6.88 4.37 -4.24
C TRP A 188 -8.00 5.32 -4.63
N ILE A 189 -9.01 4.85 -5.36
CA ILE A 189 -10.18 5.67 -5.68
C ILE A 189 -11.10 5.80 -4.46
N THR A 190 -11.32 4.72 -3.73
CA THR A 190 -12.19 4.73 -2.56
C THR A 190 -11.68 5.67 -1.46
N TYR A 191 -10.40 5.56 -1.09
CA TYR A 191 -9.82 6.33 0.02
C TYR A 191 -9.13 7.62 -0.40
N CYS A 192 -8.58 7.69 -1.62
CA CYS A 192 -7.68 8.77 -2.03
C CYS A 192 -8.16 9.58 -3.26
N ALA A 193 -9.37 9.37 -3.79
CA ALA A 193 -9.80 10.07 -5.02
C ALA A 193 -9.69 11.60 -4.92
N ASP A 194 -10.04 12.19 -3.77
CA ASP A 194 -9.91 13.63 -3.53
C ASP A 194 -8.47 14.12 -3.66
N SER A 195 -7.53 13.48 -2.95
CA SER A 195 -6.12 13.89 -2.92
C SER A 195 -5.38 13.56 -4.22
N LEU A 196 -5.80 12.51 -4.93
CA LEU A 196 -5.31 12.17 -6.27
C LEU A 196 -5.85 13.14 -7.32
N TYR A 197 -7.10 13.59 -7.22
CA TYR A 197 -7.64 14.61 -8.10
C TYR A 197 -6.94 15.95 -7.91
N GLU A 198 -6.71 16.37 -6.66
CA GLU A 198 -5.89 17.56 -6.35
C GLU A 198 -4.51 17.47 -7.00
N ARG A 199 -3.85 16.31 -6.88
CA ARG A 199 -2.56 16.07 -7.52
C ARG A 199 -2.65 16.17 -9.05
N SER A 200 -3.74 15.68 -9.65
CA SER A 200 -4.00 15.80 -11.09
C SER A 200 -4.20 17.25 -11.56
N LEU A 201 -4.79 18.11 -10.71
CA LEU A 201 -4.97 19.54 -10.99
C LEU A 201 -3.65 20.31 -10.89
N GLN A 202 -2.83 20.00 -9.89
CA GLN A 202 -1.49 20.56 -9.75
C GLN A 202 -0.58 20.16 -10.91
N GLY A 203 -0.75 18.93 -11.39
CA GLY A 203 0.08 18.34 -12.44
C GLY A 203 1.50 18.05 -11.97
N GLY A 204 2.40 17.88 -12.93
CA GLY A 204 3.82 17.61 -12.68
C GLY A 204 4.22 16.16 -12.95
N PRO A 205 5.52 15.83 -12.78
CA PRO A 205 6.03 14.51 -13.10
C PRO A 205 5.40 13.45 -12.19
N MET A 206 5.25 12.24 -12.73
CA MET A 206 4.96 11.04 -11.94
C MET A 206 6.23 10.21 -11.90
N SER A 207 6.64 9.76 -10.71
CA SER A 207 7.89 9.02 -10.55
C SER A 207 7.86 7.70 -11.33
N TRP A 208 9.00 7.26 -11.86
CA TRP A 208 9.17 5.95 -12.54
C TRP A 208 8.39 5.75 -13.87
N GLU A 209 8.10 6.83 -14.59
CA GLU A 209 7.56 6.76 -15.94
C GLU A 209 8.61 6.46 -17.02
N HIS A 210 8.95 5.17 -17.16
CA HIS A 210 9.85 4.71 -18.20
C HIS A 210 9.18 4.77 -19.60
N PRO A 211 9.89 5.26 -20.64
CA PRO A 211 9.35 5.38 -22.00
C PRO A 211 8.91 4.06 -22.64
N HIS A 212 9.45 2.93 -22.17
CA HIS A 212 9.26 1.61 -22.78
C HIS A 212 7.97 0.90 -22.34
N ASN A 213 7.18 1.49 -21.44
CA ASN A 213 6.05 0.81 -20.80
C ASN A 213 4.70 0.93 -21.54
N GLY A 214 4.74 0.98 -22.88
CA GLY A 214 3.60 0.88 -23.82
C GLY A 214 2.24 1.17 -23.20
N THR A 215 1.86 2.46 -23.14
CA THR A 215 0.58 2.90 -22.59
C THR A 215 -0.36 3.35 -23.70
N ASN A 216 -1.65 3.08 -23.52
CA ASN A 216 -2.72 3.56 -24.41
C ASN A 216 -3.17 5.00 -24.06
N TRP A 217 -2.47 5.66 -23.13
CA TRP A 217 -2.69 7.07 -22.77
C TRP A 217 -2.03 8.04 -23.77
N GLY A 218 -0.99 7.60 -24.49
CA GLY A 218 -0.27 8.40 -25.49
C GLY A 218 1.14 8.78 -25.05
N THR A 219 1.63 9.93 -25.49
CA THR A 219 3.01 10.42 -25.21
C THR A 219 3.10 11.38 -24.03
N GLN A 220 1.97 11.84 -23.49
CA GLN A 220 1.94 12.74 -22.34
C GLN A 220 2.36 11.99 -21.07
N LYS A 221 3.17 12.66 -20.24
CA LYS A 221 3.71 12.14 -18.99
C LYS A 221 3.16 12.92 -17.79
N GLY A 222 3.26 12.30 -16.62
CA GLY A 222 2.97 12.89 -15.33
C GLY A 222 1.48 12.97 -14.99
N TRP A 223 1.22 13.69 -13.91
CA TRP A 223 -0.12 14.01 -13.44
C TRP A 223 -0.74 15.08 -14.32
N SER A 224 -2.02 14.91 -14.68
CA SER A 224 -2.81 15.96 -15.32
C SER A 224 -4.30 15.68 -15.18
N LYS A 225 -5.10 16.76 -15.24
CA LYS A 225 -6.57 16.66 -15.29
C LYS A 225 -7.05 15.80 -16.47
N ALA A 226 -6.40 15.91 -17.62
CA ALA A 226 -6.73 15.11 -18.79
C ALA A 226 -6.52 13.60 -18.54
N ARG A 227 -5.43 13.24 -17.85
CA ARG A 227 -5.11 11.85 -17.50
C ARG A 227 -6.10 11.27 -16.49
N TRP A 228 -6.48 12.05 -15.50
CA TRP A 228 -7.54 11.70 -14.57
C TRP A 228 -8.86 11.39 -15.29
N GLN A 229 -9.28 12.27 -16.20
CA GLN A 229 -10.50 12.08 -17.00
C GLN A 229 -10.43 10.82 -17.87
N TYR A 230 -9.25 10.52 -18.42
CA TYR A 230 -9.03 9.28 -19.16
C TYR A 230 -9.16 8.05 -18.28
N TRP A 231 -8.53 8.03 -17.10
CA TRP A 231 -8.68 6.93 -16.14
C TRP A 231 -10.15 6.70 -15.76
N ARG A 232 -10.90 7.76 -15.49
CA ARG A 232 -12.35 7.66 -15.24
C ARG A 232 -13.09 7.03 -16.43
N LYS A 233 -12.82 7.50 -17.64
CA LYS A 233 -13.41 6.94 -18.87
C LYS A 233 -13.07 5.45 -19.02
N ARG A 234 -11.83 5.05 -18.75
CA ARG A 234 -11.40 3.65 -18.82
C ARG A 234 -12.13 2.77 -17.83
N PHE A 235 -12.34 3.21 -16.59
CA PHE A 235 -13.19 2.50 -15.65
C PHE A 235 -14.62 2.32 -16.16
N GLN A 236 -15.21 3.37 -16.75
CA GLN A 236 -16.55 3.30 -17.36
C GLN A 236 -16.61 2.33 -18.57
N GLU A 237 -15.55 2.26 -19.38
CA GLU A 237 -15.48 1.29 -20.48
C GLU A 237 -15.37 -0.15 -19.95
N ILE A 238 -14.57 -0.36 -18.90
CA ILE A 238 -14.40 -1.66 -18.24
C ILE A 238 -15.71 -2.13 -17.61
N SER A 239 -16.47 -1.25 -16.97
CA SER A 239 -17.76 -1.61 -16.37
C SER A 239 -18.80 -2.11 -17.37
N ASN A 240 -18.60 -1.85 -18.67
CA ASN A 240 -19.48 -2.29 -19.76
C ASN A 240 -18.89 -3.43 -20.60
N THR A 241 -17.68 -3.93 -20.27
CA THR A 241 -17.00 -4.95 -21.07
C THR A 241 -17.44 -6.36 -20.68
N VAL A 242 -18.20 -7.03 -21.55
CA VAL A 242 -18.77 -8.38 -21.31
C VAL A 242 -17.73 -9.44 -20.92
N LYS A 243 -16.49 -9.32 -21.41
CA LYS A 243 -15.40 -10.29 -21.12
C LYS A 243 -14.82 -10.16 -19.70
N VAL A 244 -15.15 -9.11 -18.96
CA VAL A 244 -14.70 -8.88 -17.58
C VAL A 244 -15.76 -9.40 -16.62
N LYS A 245 -15.37 -10.07 -15.53
CA LYS A 245 -16.33 -10.60 -14.54
C LYS A 245 -17.24 -9.52 -13.95
N ASP A 246 -18.47 -9.90 -13.65
CA ASP A 246 -19.51 -9.00 -13.12
C ASP A 246 -19.08 -8.23 -11.87
N GLU A 247 -18.39 -8.90 -10.93
CA GLU A 247 -17.85 -8.28 -9.72
C GLU A 247 -16.85 -7.16 -10.04
N ILE A 248 -15.98 -7.36 -11.02
CA ILE A 248 -14.96 -6.40 -11.44
C ILE A 248 -15.60 -5.25 -12.21
N ARG A 249 -16.65 -5.52 -13.00
CA ARG A 249 -17.43 -4.47 -13.67
C ARG A 249 -18.11 -3.55 -12.66
N ASN A 250 -18.64 -4.11 -11.57
CA ASN A 250 -19.24 -3.34 -10.49
C ASN A 250 -18.21 -2.49 -9.73
N VAL A 251 -17.02 -3.04 -9.45
CA VAL A 251 -15.89 -2.29 -8.90
C VAL A 251 -15.50 -1.12 -9.81
N ALA A 252 -15.30 -1.39 -11.11
CA ALA A 252 -14.95 -0.35 -12.07
C ALA A 252 -16.02 0.75 -12.16
N LYS A 253 -17.30 0.36 -12.12
CA LYS A 253 -18.42 1.32 -12.08
C LYS A 253 -18.34 2.21 -10.84
N GLY A 254 -18.18 1.63 -9.66
CA GLY A 254 -18.05 2.39 -8.41
C GLY A 254 -16.87 3.36 -8.43
N CYS A 255 -15.72 2.94 -8.98
CA CYS A 255 -14.57 3.83 -9.17
C CYS A 255 -14.90 5.00 -10.10
N ALA A 256 -15.53 4.75 -11.26
CA ALA A 256 -15.88 5.80 -12.20
C ALA A 256 -16.84 6.83 -11.59
N GLU A 257 -17.87 6.36 -10.86
CA GLU A 257 -18.84 7.20 -10.16
C GLU A 257 -18.18 8.04 -9.06
N ARG A 258 -17.28 7.43 -8.27
CA ARG A 258 -16.51 8.14 -7.25
C ARG A 258 -15.63 9.23 -7.85
N MET A 259 -14.93 8.94 -8.94
CA MET A 259 -14.11 9.93 -9.64
C MET A 259 -14.95 11.08 -10.21
N GLU A 260 -16.12 10.78 -10.79
CA GLU A 260 -17.05 11.80 -11.28
C GLU A 260 -17.59 12.69 -10.15
N ALA A 261 -17.89 12.11 -8.98
CA ALA A 261 -18.34 12.87 -7.82
C ALA A 261 -17.28 13.87 -7.34
N VAL A 262 -16.01 13.46 -7.29
CA VAL A 262 -14.90 14.38 -6.95
C VAL A 262 -14.81 15.52 -7.97
N GLU A 263 -14.85 15.19 -9.26
CA GLU A 263 -14.81 16.20 -10.34
C GLU A 263 -15.93 17.24 -10.19
N LYS A 264 -17.16 16.81 -9.90
CA LYS A 264 -18.32 17.70 -9.73
C LYS A 264 -18.25 18.54 -8.45
N SER A 265 -17.68 18.00 -7.38
CA SER A 265 -17.58 18.74 -6.11
C SER A 265 -16.55 19.88 -6.13
N ARG A 266 -15.64 19.88 -7.11
CA ARG A 266 -14.47 20.77 -7.19
C ARG A 266 -14.35 21.51 -8.54
N GLY A 267 -15.30 21.30 -9.44
CA GLY A 267 -15.41 21.97 -10.74
C GLY A 267 -16.42 23.10 -10.69
#